data_AF-A0A7S1EVP9-F1
#
_entry.id   AF-A0A7S1EVP9-F1
#
_cell.length_a   1.000
_cell.length_b   1.000
_cell.length_c   1.000
_cell.angle_alpha   90.00
_cell.angle_beta   90.00
_cell.angle_gamma   90.00
#
_symmetry.space_group_name_H-M   'P 1'
#
loop_
_entity.id
_entity.type
_entity.pdbx_description
1 polymer ?
#
loop_
_entity_poly.entity_id
_entity_poly.type
_entity_poly.pdbx_seq_one_letter_code
_entity_poly.pdbx_strand_id
1 'polypeptide(L)'
;DHDNREHAPLGATVRHCATSQMVAKRRAAESTVLSWSRRLSFTRQGQLAICLVLWTCLWKAIQEVQQSPGELTSFDPYRILEIDRGADERTIKKAYRKMSLATHPDKDKDNPLASVVFLQVTRAYAALTDDAARANYEKY
;
A
#
# COMPACT_ATOMS: atom_id res chain seq x y z
N ASP A 1 -44.00 1.28 28.96
CA ASP A 1 -44.22 -0.16 29.18
C ASP A 1 -43.57 -0.62 30.48
N HIS A 2 -44.41 -1.09 31.38
CA HIS A 2 -44.08 -1.44 32.76
C HIS A 2 -43.34 -2.79 32.85
N ASP A 3 -42.17 -2.76 33.48
CA ASP A 3 -41.35 -3.92 33.83
C ASP A 3 -42.02 -4.68 35.00
N ASN A 4 -42.88 -5.65 34.67
CA ASN A 4 -43.52 -6.52 35.65
C ASN A 4 -42.59 -7.70 35.99
N ARG A 5 -41.58 -7.46 36.84
CA ARG A 5 -40.82 -8.53 37.47
C ARG A 5 -41.65 -9.09 38.62
N GLU A 6 -42.38 -10.16 38.34
CA GLU A 6 -43.04 -10.98 39.36
C GLU A 6 -41.97 -11.59 40.27
N HIS A 7 -41.88 -11.07 41.49
CA HIS A 7 -41.04 -11.63 42.56
C HIS A 7 -41.65 -12.97 43.01
N ALA A 8 -41.08 -14.07 42.53
CA ALA A 8 -41.41 -15.40 43.04
C ALA A 8 -40.92 -15.56 44.50
N PRO A 9 -41.75 -16.08 45.43
CA PRO A 9 -41.33 -16.29 46.81
C PRO A 9 -40.23 -17.37 46.91
N LEU A 10 -39.28 -17.15 47.83
CA LEU A 10 -38.12 -18.00 48.09
C LEU A 10 -38.56 -19.45 48.36
N GLY A 11 -38.33 -20.34 47.38
CA GLY A 11 -38.62 -21.77 47.46
C GLY A 11 -39.46 -22.34 46.31
N ALA A 12 -40.02 -21.50 45.43
CA ALA A 12 -40.82 -22.00 44.30
C ALA A 12 -39.94 -22.36 43.10
N THR A 13 -39.76 -23.66 42.83
CA THR A 13 -39.18 -24.12 41.56
C THR A 13 -40.23 -24.11 40.46
N VAL A 14 -40.08 -23.23 39.47
CA VAL A 14 -40.92 -23.23 38.27
C VAL A 14 -40.62 -24.50 37.46
N ARG A 15 -41.60 -25.39 37.34
CA ARG A 15 -41.53 -26.55 36.44
C ARG A 15 -42.29 -26.21 35.16
N HIS A 16 -41.57 -25.94 34.08
CA HIS A 16 -42.18 -25.82 32.76
C HIS A 16 -42.62 -27.21 32.29
N CYS A 17 -43.94 -27.44 32.21
CA CYS A 17 -44.47 -28.60 31.51
C CYS A 17 -44.19 -28.43 30.02
N ALA A 18 -43.14 -29.09 29.54
CA ALA A 18 -42.87 -29.20 28.12
C ALA A 18 -43.85 -30.21 27.50
N THR A 19 -45.03 -29.75 27.11
CA THR A 19 -45.96 -30.56 26.32
C THR A 19 -45.28 -30.95 25.00
N SER A 20 -45.55 -32.15 24.46
CA SER A 20 -44.98 -32.62 23.19
C SER A 20 -45.13 -31.60 22.05
N GLN A 21 -46.23 -30.85 22.04
CA GLN A 21 -46.50 -29.77 21.12
C GLN A 21 -45.55 -28.56 21.27
N MET A 22 -45.15 -28.20 22.50
CA MET A 22 -44.20 -27.11 22.74
C MET A 22 -42.78 -27.51 22.31
N VAL A 23 -42.38 -28.76 22.57
CA VAL A 23 -41.10 -29.30 22.11
C VAL A 23 -41.07 -29.40 20.58
N ALA A 24 -42.17 -29.81 19.94
CA ALA A 24 -42.28 -29.86 18.48
C ALA A 24 -42.21 -28.47 17.83
N LYS A 25 -42.91 -27.48 18.40
CA LYS A 25 -42.84 -26.08 17.94
C LYS A 25 -41.43 -25.50 18.07
N ARG A 26 -40.74 -25.78 19.18
CA ARG A 26 -39.35 -25.35 19.40
C ARG A 26 -38.38 -25.98 18.39
N ARG A 27 -38.49 -27.29 18.14
CA ARG A 27 -37.66 -27.99 17.13
C ARG A 27 -37.91 -27.48 15.70
N ALA A 28 -39.17 -27.15 15.38
CA ALA A 28 -39.53 -26.56 14.09
C ALA A 28 -38.98 -25.12 13.92
N ALA A 29 -38.94 -24.34 15.00
CA ALA A 29 -38.29 -23.03 14.98
C ALA A 29 -36.76 -23.14 14.92
N GLU A 30 -36.15 -24.14 15.57
CA GLU A 30 -34.70 -24.34 15.52
C GLU A 30 -34.22 -24.82 14.13
N SER A 31 -35.01 -25.62 13.40
CA SER A 31 -34.63 -26.11 12.07
C SER A 31 -34.62 -25.01 10.98
N THR A 32 -35.51 -24.02 11.08
CA THR A 32 -35.53 -22.88 10.15
C THR A 32 -34.34 -21.95 10.38
N VAL A 33 -33.95 -21.73 11.65
CA VAL A 33 -32.80 -20.89 12.02
C VAL A 33 -31.48 -21.52 11.54
N LEU A 34 -31.34 -22.85 11.63
CA LEU A 34 -30.16 -23.57 11.16
C LEU A 34 -30.02 -23.60 9.63
N SER A 35 -31.12 -23.39 8.88
CA SER A 35 -31.09 -23.33 7.41
C SER A 35 -30.47 -22.02 6.89
N TRP A 36 -30.62 -20.93 7.66
CA TRP A 36 -30.09 -19.61 7.32
C TRP A 36 -28.58 -19.50 7.55
N SER A 37 -28.06 -20.10 8.63
CA SER A 37 -26.62 -20.10 8.94
C SER A 37 -25.80 -20.88 7.90
N ARG A 38 -26.36 -21.97 7.36
CA ARG A 38 -25.72 -22.81 6.33
C ARG A 38 -25.71 -22.16 4.94
N ARG A 39 -26.63 -21.22 4.69
CA ARG A 39 -26.72 -20.48 3.42
C ARG A 39 -25.83 -19.23 3.40
N LEU A 40 -25.51 -18.70 4.58
CA LEU A 40 -24.64 -17.53 4.75
C LEU A 40 -23.14 -17.86 4.72
N SER A 41 -22.75 -19.12 4.95
CA SER A 41 -21.34 -19.54 4.95
C SER A 41 -20.74 -19.63 3.53
N PHE A 42 -21.53 -20.04 2.53
CA PHE A 42 -21.06 -20.16 1.15
C PHE A 42 -20.88 -18.80 0.48
N THR A 43 -21.80 -17.85 0.72
CA THR A 43 -21.70 -16.47 0.22
C THR A 43 -20.59 -15.69 0.94
N ARG A 44 -20.43 -15.86 2.26
CA ARG A 44 -19.33 -15.23 3.01
C ARG A 44 -17.96 -15.76 2.62
N GLN A 45 -17.80 -17.07 2.36
CA GLN A 45 -16.51 -17.59 1.91
C GLN A 45 -16.15 -17.16 0.49
N GLY A 46 -17.12 -17.09 -0.42
CA GLY A 46 -16.92 -16.51 -1.75
C GLY A 46 -16.54 -15.02 -1.71
N GLN A 47 -17.21 -14.25 -0.85
CA GLN A 47 -16.89 -12.83 -0.63
C GLN A 47 -15.49 -12.62 -0.04
N LEU A 48 -15.08 -13.42 0.95
CA LEU A 48 -13.73 -13.34 1.52
C LEU A 48 -12.64 -13.68 0.49
N ALA A 49 -12.86 -14.69 -0.36
CA ALA A 49 -11.93 -15.04 -1.43
C ALA A 49 -11.77 -13.90 -2.44
N ILE A 50 -12.87 -13.25 -2.83
CA ILE A 50 -12.83 -12.08 -3.72
C ILE A 50 -12.07 -10.91 -3.06
N CYS A 51 -12.32 -10.64 -1.78
CA CYS A 51 -11.59 -9.60 -1.04
C CYS A 51 -10.08 -9.89 -0.96
N LEU A 52 -9.68 -11.14 -0.73
CA LEU A 52 -8.27 -11.54 -0.71
C LEU A 52 -7.62 -11.43 -2.09
N VAL A 53 -8.31 -11.84 -3.16
CA VAL A 53 -7.81 -11.70 -4.53
C VAL A 53 -7.64 -10.21 -4.89
N LEU A 54 -8.63 -9.37 -4.60
CA LEU A 54 -8.56 -7.92 -4.81
C LEU A 54 -7.44 -7.28 -3.99
N TRP A 55 -7.25 -7.70 -2.73
CA TRP A 55 -6.15 -7.25 -1.88
C TRP A 55 -4.79 -7.62 -2.49
N THR A 56 -4.63 -8.86 -2.97
CA THR A 56 -3.37 -9.28 -3.60
C THR A 56 -3.14 -8.62 -4.96
N CYS A 57 -4.19 -8.36 -5.75
CA CYS A 57 -4.08 -7.61 -7.01
C CYS A 57 -3.69 -6.16 -6.77
N LEU A 58 -4.30 -5.52 -5.76
CA LEU A 58 -3.96 -4.17 -5.35
C LEU A 58 -2.51 -4.08 -4.85
N TRP A 59 -2.09 -5.03 -4.01
CA TRP A 59 -0.72 -5.10 -3.54
C TRP A 59 0.27 -5.36 -4.68
N LYS A 60 -0.05 -6.24 -5.63
CA LYS A 60 0.74 -6.47 -6.85
C LYS A 60 0.86 -5.23 -7.72
N ALA A 61 -0.21 -4.44 -7.86
CA ALA A 61 -0.16 -3.16 -8.56
C ALA A 61 0.77 -2.15 -7.86
N ILE A 62 0.75 -2.13 -6.52
CA ILE A 62 1.68 -1.31 -5.72
C ILE A 62 3.13 -1.78 -5.86
N GLN A 63 3.36 -3.10 -5.98
CA GLN A 63 4.71 -3.66 -6.18
C GLN A 63 5.34 -3.19 -7.49
N GLU A 64 4.56 -3.06 -8.56
CA GLU A 64 5.02 -2.52 -9.84
C GLU A 64 5.46 -1.05 -9.70
N VAL A 65 4.72 -0.26 -8.92
CA VAL A 65 5.05 1.15 -8.64
C VAL A 65 6.35 1.27 -7.84
N GLN A 66 6.61 0.36 -6.89
CA GLN A 66 7.82 0.36 -6.05
C GLN A 66 9.10 -0.03 -6.80
N GLN A 67 8.99 -0.69 -7.96
CA GLN A 67 10.14 -1.01 -8.81
C GLN A 67 10.57 0.14 -9.74
N SER A 68 9.89 1.28 -9.69
CA SER A 68 10.44 2.51 -10.28
C SER A 68 11.70 2.86 -9.49
N PRO A 69 12.92 2.77 -10.06
CA PRO A 69 14.15 3.06 -9.33
C PRO A 69 14.29 4.57 -9.18
N GLY A 70 13.39 5.18 -8.40
CA GLY A 70 13.52 6.50 -7.84
C GLY A 70 14.37 6.43 -6.59
N GLU A 71 15.67 6.25 -6.78
CA GLU A 71 16.73 6.92 -6.03
C GLU A 71 16.41 7.39 -4.60
N LEU A 72 16.84 6.60 -3.61
CA LEU A 72 17.03 7.02 -2.22
C LEU A 72 18.42 6.65 -1.68
N THR A 73 19.36 6.29 -2.56
CA THR A 73 20.78 6.29 -2.21
C THR A 73 21.27 7.72 -2.31
N SER A 74 21.36 8.42 -1.17
CA SER A 74 22.06 9.70 -0.96
C SER A 74 22.40 10.47 -2.26
N PHE A 75 21.53 11.41 -2.65
CA PHE A 75 21.72 12.25 -3.84
C PHE A 75 23.05 13.02 -3.75
N ASP A 76 24.07 12.53 -4.45
CA ASP A 76 25.40 13.12 -4.50
C ASP A 76 25.69 13.65 -5.91
N PRO A 77 25.55 14.98 -6.16
CA PRO A 77 25.73 15.58 -7.47
C PRO A 77 27.08 15.26 -8.13
N TYR A 78 28.14 15.14 -7.32
CA TYR A 78 29.49 14.85 -7.83
C TYR A 78 29.60 13.40 -8.32
N ARG A 79 29.01 12.44 -7.58
CA ARG A 79 28.94 11.04 -8.01
C ARG A 79 28.05 10.86 -9.22
N ILE A 80 26.91 11.55 -9.26
CA ILE A 80 25.98 11.49 -10.40
C ILE A 80 26.70 11.94 -11.66
N LEU A 81 27.47 13.04 -11.61
CA LEU A 81 28.22 13.55 -12.77
C LEU A 81 29.58 12.86 -13.00
N GLU A 82 29.97 11.89 -12.16
CA GLU A 82 31.28 11.24 -12.17
C GLU A 82 32.48 12.22 -12.10
N ILE A 83 32.37 13.24 -11.26
CA ILE A 83 33.40 14.26 -11.06
C ILE A 83 33.90 14.29 -9.61
N ASP A 84 35.09 14.86 -9.42
CA ASP A 84 35.68 15.03 -8.10
C ASP A 84 35.06 16.23 -7.34
N ARG A 85 35.11 16.19 -6.00
CA ARG A 85 34.58 17.25 -5.13
C ARG A 85 35.51 18.45 -5.20
N GLY A 86 35.05 19.54 -5.81
CA GLY A 86 35.86 20.74 -6.07
C GLY A 86 36.24 20.94 -7.54
N ALA A 87 35.66 20.17 -8.46
CA ALA A 87 35.81 20.40 -9.90
C ALA A 87 35.36 21.81 -10.32
N ASP A 88 36.12 22.41 -11.25
CA ASP A 88 35.78 23.70 -11.84
C ASP A 88 34.48 23.66 -12.66
N GLU A 89 33.82 24.81 -12.82
CA GLU A 89 32.55 24.94 -13.54
C GLU A 89 32.67 24.48 -15.00
N ARG A 90 33.85 24.65 -15.62
CA ARG A 90 34.14 24.14 -16.96
C ARG A 90 34.09 22.61 -17.02
N THR A 91 34.58 21.94 -15.98
CA THR A 91 34.57 20.47 -15.88
C THR A 91 33.16 19.96 -15.65
N ILE A 92 32.38 20.62 -14.81
CA ILE A 92 30.95 20.32 -14.56
C ILE A 92 30.17 20.41 -15.88
N LYS A 93 30.32 21.50 -16.63
CA LYS A 93 29.66 21.69 -17.95
C LYS A 93 30.09 20.63 -18.97
N LYS A 94 31.35 20.21 -18.97
CA LYS A 94 31.85 19.16 -19.87
C LYS A 94 31.28 17.79 -19.52
N ALA A 95 31.25 17.44 -18.23
CA ALA A 95 30.67 16.19 -17.74
C ALA A 95 29.17 16.10 -18.05
N TYR A 96 28.42 17.17 -17.78
CA TYR A 96 27.00 17.25 -18.11
C TYR A 96 26.71 16.99 -19.59
N ARG A 97 27.48 17.62 -20.51
CA ARG A 97 27.32 17.40 -21.96
C ARG A 97 27.58 15.95 -22.35
N LYS A 98 28.63 15.33 -21.82
CA LYS A 98 28.97 13.92 -22.09
C LYS A 98 27.84 12.99 -21.65
N MET A 99 27.33 13.19 -20.44
CA MET A 99 26.27 12.38 -19.84
C MET A 99 24.91 12.59 -20.53
N SER A 100 24.56 13.84 -20.83
CA SER A 100 23.33 14.16 -21.55
C SER A 100 23.25 13.48 -22.92
N LEU A 101 24.38 13.34 -23.61
CA LEU A 101 24.45 12.64 -24.90
C LEU A 101 24.38 11.12 -24.77
N ALA A 102 24.82 10.58 -23.64
CA ALA A 102 24.78 9.15 -23.34
C ALA A 102 23.37 8.71 -22.92
N THR A 103 22.69 9.51 -22.12
CA THR A 103 21.38 9.17 -21.54
C THR A 103 20.20 9.88 -22.23
N HIS A 104 20.40 10.37 -23.46
CA HIS A 104 19.32 11.09 -24.15
C HIS A 104 18.16 10.13 -24.48
N PRO A 105 16.91 10.43 -24.09
CA PRO A 105 15.77 9.52 -24.27
C PRO A 105 15.44 9.22 -25.74
N ASP A 106 15.92 10.04 -26.69
CA ASP A 106 15.76 9.76 -28.13
C ASP A 106 16.67 8.63 -28.63
N LYS A 107 17.81 8.37 -27.96
CA LYS A 107 18.71 7.27 -28.32
C LYS A 107 18.26 5.95 -27.71
N ASP A 108 17.76 5.98 -26.48
CA ASP A 108 17.35 4.79 -25.73
C ASP A 108 15.82 4.79 -25.49
N LYS A 109 15.06 4.73 -26.58
CA LYS A 109 13.58 4.72 -26.56
C LYS A 109 12.99 3.49 -25.86
N ASP A 110 13.76 2.41 -25.80
CA ASP A 110 13.31 1.13 -25.24
C ASP A 110 13.52 1.04 -23.73
N ASN A 111 14.28 1.96 -23.13
CA ASN A 111 14.60 1.93 -21.70
C ASN A 111 13.91 3.07 -20.95
N PRO A 112 12.85 2.80 -20.15
CA PRO A 112 12.19 3.84 -19.36
C PRO A 112 13.12 4.51 -18.34
N LEU A 113 14.22 3.83 -17.97
CA LEU A 113 15.22 4.33 -17.02
C LEU A 113 16.06 5.48 -17.58
N ALA A 114 16.19 5.61 -18.91
CA ALA A 114 16.95 6.69 -19.52
C ALA A 114 16.36 8.07 -19.15
N SER A 115 15.03 8.17 -19.10
CA SER A 115 14.35 9.40 -18.68
C SER A 115 14.65 9.79 -17.23
N VAL A 116 14.73 8.79 -16.34
CA VAL A 116 14.99 8.97 -14.91
C VAL A 116 16.43 9.40 -14.70
N VAL A 117 17.39 8.70 -15.31
CA VAL A 117 18.82 9.04 -15.22
C VAL A 117 19.10 10.42 -15.82
N PHE A 118 18.47 10.78 -16.95
CA PHE A 118 18.62 12.12 -17.53
C PHE A 118 18.14 13.23 -16.58
N LEU A 119 17.02 12.99 -15.89
CA LEU A 119 16.51 13.92 -14.88
C LEU A 119 17.48 14.06 -13.70
N GLN A 120 18.10 12.97 -13.24
CA GLN A 120 19.12 13.00 -12.19
C GLN A 120 20.34 13.83 -12.58
N VAL A 121 20.85 13.61 -13.78
CA VAL A 121 21.99 14.36 -14.34
C VAL A 121 21.67 15.86 -14.43
N THR A 122 20.44 16.19 -14.86
CA THR A 122 19.99 17.59 -14.93
C THR A 122 19.87 18.23 -13.55
N ARG A 123 19.33 17.51 -12.56
CA ARG A 123 19.25 17.97 -11.16
C ARG A 123 20.63 18.18 -10.54
N ALA A 124 21.55 17.25 -10.76
CA ALA A 124 22.93 17.35 -10.27
C ALA A 124 23.65 18.57 -10.87
N TYR A 125 23.50 18.80 -12.17
CA TYR A 125 24.03 19.98 -12.83
C TYR A 125 23.44 21.28 -12.26
N ALA A 126 22.13 21.33 -12.06
CA ALA A 126 21.46 22.50 -11.48
C ALA A 126 21.98 22.81 -10.06
N ALA A 127 22.14 21.78 -9.22
CA ALA A 127 22.66 21.93 -7.86
C ALA A 127 24.10 22.46 -7.79
N LEU A 128 24.93 22.12 -8.79
CA LEU A 128 26.34 22.53 -8.83
C LEU A 128 26.58 23.85 -9.58
N THR A 129 25.64 24.29 -10.41
CA THR A 129 25.75 25.56 -11.16
C THR A 129 25.32 26.76 -10.32
N ASP A 130 24.42 26.56 -9.35
CA ASP A 130 24.07 27.60 -8.38
C ASP A 130 25.09 27.62 -7.23
N ASP A 131 25.85 28.70 -7.13
CA ASP A 131 26.86 28.89 -6.09
C ASP A 131 26.27 28.81 -4.67
N ALA A 132 25.04 29.29 -4.48
CA ALA A 132 24.37 29.22 -3.19
C ALA A 132 23.99 27.78 -2.82
N ALA A 133 23.46 27.02 -3.79
CA ALA A 133 23.14 25.61 -3.61
C ALA A 133 24.39 24.76 -3.36
N ARG A 134 25.48 25.01 -4.10
CA ARG A 134 26.76 24.32 -3.93
C ARG A 134 27.36 24.58 -2.55
N ALA A 135 27.40 25.83 -2.10
CA ALA A 135 27.93 26.18 -0.78
C ALA A 135 27.09 25.56 0.36
N ASN A 136 25.77 25.49 0.21
CA ASN A 136 24.90 24.82 1.17
C ASN A 136 25.15 23.32 1.22
N TYR A 137 25.34 22.67 0.06
CA TYR A 137 25.63 21.24 -0.04
C TYR A 137 27.02 20.88 0.54
N GLU A 138 28.00 21.77 0.44
CA GLU A 138 29.31 21.56 1.06
C GLU A 138 29.28 21.78 2.59
N LYS A 139 28.31 22.55 3.09
CA LYS A 139 28.22 22.94 4.50
C LYS A 139 27.35 22.00 5.36
N TYR A 140 26.35 21.34 4.78
CA TYR A 140 25.38 20.48 5.48
C TYR A 140 25.39 19.06 4.93
#